data_AF-A0A7L0EWT5-F1
#
_entry.id   AF-A0A7L0EWT5-F1
#
_cell.length_a   1.000
_cell.length_b   1.000
_cell.length_c   1.000
_cell.angle_alpha   90.00
_cell.angle_beta   90.00
_cell.angle_gamma   90.00
#
_symmetry.space_group_name_H-M   'P 1'
#
loop_
_entity.id
_entity.type
_entity.pdbx_description
1 polymer ?
#
loop_
_entity_poly.entity_id
_entity_poly.type
_entity_poly.pdbx_seq_one_letter_code
_entity_poly.pdbx_strand_id
1 'polypeptide(L)'
;LLFQALVFSWDGTVSLMNAATSQIVNCFSTPPSHAVASPWQPVFVVDSANWCLLLRGDEQQQADALAQSSASHSTIFLFDFNSYPLKEAFPKEPDLPFKSLQSLPWIERCNIFLRDR
;
A
#
# COMPACT_ATOMS: atom_id res chain seq x y z
N LEU A 1 -13.55 -0.97 9.52
CA LEU A 1 -12.09 -1.01 9.31
C LEU A 1 -11.61 -2.45 9.52
N LEU A 2 -11.50 -3.22 8.43
CA LEU A 2 -10.93 -4.56 8.46
C LEU A 2 -9.46 -4.46 8.03
N PHE A 3 -8.59 -4.94 8.89
CA PHE A 3 -7.13 -4.75 8.89
C PHE A 3 -6.49 -5.15 7.55
N GLN A 4 -5.83 -4.21 6.88
CA GLN A 4 -5.00 -4.44 5.69
C GLN A 4 -3.54 -4.21 6.03
N ALA A 5 -2.65 -5.05 5.54
CA ALA A 5 -1.22 -4.95 5.76
C ALA A 5 -0.45 -5.03 4.43
N LEU A 6 0.57 -4.18 4.28
CA LEU A 6 1.59 -4.37 3.26
C LEU A 6 2.66 -5.29 3.81
N VAL A 7 2.96 -6.36 3.08
CA VAL A 7 3.97 -7.35 3.44
C VAL A 7 5.14 -7.22 2.47
N PHE A 8 6.33 -6.99 3.03
CA PHE A 8 7.58 -6.93 2.28
C PHE A 8 8.36 -8.21 2.55
N SER A 9 8.59 -8.98 1.49
CA SER A 9 9.29 -10.26 1.56
C SER A 9 10.78 -10.10 1.25
N TRP A 10 11.58 -11.05 1.74
CA TRP A 10 13.03 -11.08 1.56
C TRP A 10 13.47 -11.12 0.09
N ASP A 11 12.63 -11.66 -0.79
CA ASP A 11 12.82 -11.75 -2.23
C ASP A 11 12.47 -10.44 -2.97
N GLY A 12 12.10 -9.39 -2.22
CA GLY A 12 11.71 -8.08 -2.78
C GLY A 12 10.25 -8.02 -3.23
N THR A 13 9.48 -9.10 -3.05
CA THR A 13 8.04 -9.10 -3.34
C THR A 13 7.30 -8.23 -2.33
N VAL A 14 6.38 -7.39 -2.82
CA VAL A 14 5.48 -6.60 -1.98
C VAL A 14 4.06 -7.07 -2.21
N SER A 15 3.31 -7.36 -1.15
CA SER A 15 1.92 -7.83 -1.27
C SER A 15 0.98 -7.10 -0.32
N LEU A 16 -0.27 -6.96 -0.74
CA LEU A 16 -1.37 -6.47 0.08
C LEU A 16 -2.10 -7.66 0.67
N MET A 17 -2.19 -7.72 1.99
CA MET A 17 -2.80 -8.81 2.73
C MET A 17 -4.00 -8.33 3.54
N ASN A 18 -5.10 -9.07 3.49
CA ASN A 18 -6.16 -8.95 4.47
C ASN A 18 -5.68 -9.63 5.76
N ALA A 19 -5.40 -8.85 6.79
CA ALA A 19 -4.85 -9.35 8.04
C ALA A 19 -5.92 -10.05 8.92
N ALA A 20 -7.21 -9.92 8.60
CA ALA A 20 -8.27 -10.66 9.27
C ALA A 20 -8.38 -12.11 8.75
N THR A 21 -8.18 -12.33 7.44
CA THR A 21 -8.28 -13.66 6.80
C THR A 21 -6.93 -14.29 6.49
N SER A 22 -5.85 -13.52 6.67
CA SER A 22 -4.49 -13.86 6.23
C SER A 22 -4.35 -14.15 4.73
N GLN A 23 -5.24 -13.59 3.90
CA GLN A 23 -5.21 -13.80 2.46
C GLN A 23 -4.48 -12.65 1.75
N ILE A 24 -3.63 -13.01 0.80
CA ILE A 24 -3.02 -12.05 -0.13
C ILE A 24 -4.07 -11.64 -1.16
N VAL A 25 -4.35 -10.34 -1.21
CA VAL A 25 -5.35 -9.73 -2.10
C VAL A 25 -4.69 -9.19 -3.37
N ASN A 26 -3.43 -8.72 -3.28
CA ASN A 26 -2.68 -8.24 -4.44
C ASN A 26 -1.16 -8.37 -4.25
N CYS A 27 -0.43 -8.38 -5.36
CA CYS A 27 1.04 -8.34 -5.40
C CYS A 27 1.51 -7.17 -6.26
N PHE A 28 2.55 -6.49 -5.81
CA PHE A 28 3.19 -5.37 -6.49
C PHE A 28 4.63 -5.76 -6.81
N SER A 29 4.97 -5.72 -8.09
CA SER A 29 6.29 -6.07 -8.58
C SER A 29 6.90 -4.89 -9.30
N THR A 30 8.18 -4.63 -9.00
CA THR A 30 9.00 -3.72 -9.79
C THR A 30 9.43 -4.42 -11.10
N PRO A 31 9.79 -3.66 -12.16
CA PRO A 31 10.36 -4.25 -13.37
C PRO A 31 11.64 -5.04 -13.05
N PRO A 32 12.02 -6.06 -13.85
CA PRO A 32 13.20 -6.89 -13.58
C PRO A 32 14.53 -6.14 -13.45
N SER A 33 14.63 -4.91 -13.96
CA SER A 33 15.81 -4.06 -13.81
C SER A 33 15.91 -3.36 -12.45
N HIS A 34 14.87 -3.45 -11.61
CA HIS A 34 14.81 -2.79 -10.32
C HIS A 34 14.47 -3.80 -9.22
N ALA A 35 14.95 -3.52 -8.01
CA ALA A 35 14.52 -4.20 -6.80
C ALA A 35 13.98 -3.18 -5.82
N VAL A 36 13.04 -3.59 -4.97
CA VAL A 36 12.72 -2.79 -3.78
C VAL A 36 14.00 -2.67 -2.96
N ALA A 37 14.27 -1.48 -2.42
CA ALA A 37 15.33 -1.29 -1.43
C ALA A 37 15.24 -2.36 -0.33
N SER A 38 16.34 -2.63 0.38
CA SER A 38 16.43 -3.70 1.38
C SER A 38 15.08 -3.95 2.09
N PRO A 39 14.53 -5.17 2.09
CA PRO A 39 13.20 -5.45 2.66
C PRO A 39 13.01 -5.00 4.11
N TRP A 40 14.11 -4.74 4.81
CA TRP A 40 14.16 -4.21 6.19
C TRP A 40 14.05 -2.68 6.29
N GLN A 41 14.20 -1.97 5.18
CA GLN A 41 14.11 -0.51 5.05
C GLN A 41 13.45 -0.11 3.72
N PRO A 42 12.23 -0.60 3.41
CA PRO A 42 11.53 -0.21 2.21
C PRO A 42 11.16 1.28 2.28
N VAL A 43 11.32 1.99 1.17
CA VAL A 43 10.84 3.38 1.04
C VAL A 43 9.54 3.35 0.25
N PHE A 44 8.44 3.59 0.96
CA PHE A 44 7.10 3.57 0.37
C PHE A 44 6.19 4.58 1.05
N VAL A 45 5.11 4.95 0.36
CA VAL A 45 3.98 5.67 0.95
C VAL A 45 2.68 5.16 0.36
N VAL A 46 1.66 5.06 1.19
CA VAL A 46 0.30 4.73 0.78
C VAL A 46 -0.52 6.01 0.80
N ASP A 47 -1.06 6.37 -0.36
CA ASP A 47 -2.00 7.47 -0.49
C ASP A 47 -3.42 6.91 -0.44
N SER A 48 -4.10 7.12 0.70
CA SER A 48 -5.47 6.68 0.90
C SER A 48 -6.50 7.52 0.13
N ALA A 49 -6.17 8.75 -0.25
CA ALA A 49 -7.09 9.63 -0.99
C ALA A 49 -7.16 9.24 -2.46
N ASN A 50 -6.01 8.92 -3.08
CA ASN A 50 -5.92 8.48 -4.47
C ASN A 50 -5.93 6.95 -4.63
N TRP A 51 -5.91 6.24 -3.52
CA TRP A 51 -5.90 4.78 -3.46
C TRP A 51 -4.76 4.15 -4.25
N CYS A 52 -3.53 4.60 -3.95
CA CYS A 52 -2.33 4.11 -4.60
C CYS A 52 -1.17 3.86 -3.64
N LEU A 53 -0.26 2.99 -4.06
CA LEU A 53 1.03 2.74 -3.43
C LEU A 53 2.12 3.37 -4.28
N LEU A 54 2.95 4.21 -3.66
CA LEU A 54 4.20 4.69 -4.22
C LEU A 54 5.33 3.90 -3.59
N LEU A 55 6.14 3.25 -4.42
CA LEU A 55 7.19 2.34 -3.99
C LEU A 55 8.50 2.70 -4.69
N ARG A 56 9.56 2.94 -3.93
CA ARG A 56 10.90 3.10 -4.50
C ARG A 56 11.46 1.75 -4.91
N GLY A 57 11.91 1.65 -6.16
CA GLY A 57 12.81 0.61 -6.61
C GLY A 57 14.18 1.20 -6.95
N ASP A 58 15.23 0.51 -6.55
CA ASP A 58 16.61 0.81 -6.91
C ASP A 58 17.03 -0.05 -8.10
N GLU A 59 17.72 0.54 -9.06
CA GLU A 59 18.23 -0.17 -10.24
C GLU A 59 19.21 -1.27 -9.81
N GLN A 60 18.98 -2.49 -10.28
CA GLN A 60 19.90 -3.59 -10.07
C GLN A 60 21.11 -3.39 -10.97
N GLN A 61 22.29 -3.18 -10.37
CA GLN A 61 23.52 -3.17 -11.14
C GLN A 61 23.79 -4.58 -11.68
N GLN A 62 23.96 -4.69 -12.99
CA GLN A 62 24.43 -5.93 -13.62
C GLN A 62 25.83 -6.25 -13.08
N ALA A 63 26.05 -7.52 -12.71
CA ALA A 63 27.28 -8.00 -12.10
C ALA A 63 28.56 -7.70 -12.91
N ASP A 64 28.42 -7.41 -14.21
CA ASP A 64 29.54 -7.15 -15.12
C ASP A 64 29.91 -5.65 -15.26
N ALA A 65 29.12 -4.73 -14.70
CA ALA A 65 29.43 -3.30 -14.73
C ALA A 65 30.36 -2.88 -13.58
N LEU A 66 31.55 -3.49 -13.53
CA LEU A 66 32.64 -2.96 -12.72
C LEU A 66 33.03 -1.59 -13.28
N ALA A 67 32.81 -0.56 -12.47
CA ALA A 67 33.19 0.84 -12.68
C ALA A 67 32.25 1.66 -13.60
N GLN A 68 31.13 2.10 -13.03
CA GLN A 68 30.60 3.44 -13.32
C GLN A 68 29.62 3.89 -12.21
N SER A 69 30.00 4.96 -11.49
CA SER A 69 29.19 5.74 -10.55
C SER A 69 28.54 4.98 -9.38
N SER A 70 28.99 5.28 -8.15
CA SER A 70 28.46 4.76 -6.88
C SER A 70 27.07 5.31 -6.50
N ALA A 71 26.28 5.77 -7.47
CA ALA A 71 24.92 6.23 -7.26
C ALA A 71 23.95 5.20 -7.87
N SER A 72 23.38 4.35 -7.04
CA SER A 72 22.24 3.52 -7.44
C SER A 72 21.12 4.45 -7.92
N HIS A 73 20.73 4.35 -9.20
CA HIS A 73 19.60 5.10 -9.70
C HIS A 73 18.31 4.56 -9.07
N SER A 74 17.50 5.46 -8.54
CA SER A 74 16.24 5.10 -7.87
C SER A 74 15.06 5.64 -8.66
N THR A 75 14.04 4.80 -8.80
CA THR A 75 12.80 5.11 -9.49
C THR A 75 11.63 4.92 -8.53
N ILE A 76 10.66 5.84 -8.55
CA ILE A 76 9.40 5.67 -7.81
C ILE A 76 8.36 5.06 -8.75
N PHE A 77 7.87 3.89 -8.38
CA PHE A 77 6.78 3.19 -9.06
C PHE A 77 5.45 3.52 -8.39
N LEU A 78 4.42 3.76 -9.20
CA LEU A 78 3.06 4.03 -8.75
C LEU A 78 2.19 2.83 -9.09
N PHE A 79 1.56 2.26 -8.07
CA PHE A 79 0.57 1.18 -8.19
C PHE A 79 -0.80 1.70 -7.79
N ASP A 80 -1.72 1.81 -8.74
CA ASP A 80 -3.09 2.22 -8.49
C ASP A 80 -3.93 1.02 -8.05
N PHE A 81 -4.55 1.07 -6.86
CA PHE A 81 -5.42 0.01 -6.38
C PHE A 81 -6.75 -0.05 -7.15
N ASN A 82 -7.11 0.98 -7.91
CA ASN A 82 -8.31 1.00 -8.74
C ASN A 82 -8.12 0.28 -10.09
N SER A 83 -6.87 -0.01 -10.48
CA SER A 83 -6.51 -0.56 -11.79
C SER A 83 -6.73 -2.09 -11.92
N TYR A 84 -7.12 -2.75 -10.84
CA TYR A 84 -7.55 -4.15 -10.77
C TYR A 84 -8.98 -4.20 -10.20
N PRO A 85 -9.81 -5.25 -10.37
CA PRO A 85 -11.10 -5.34 -9.68
C PRO A 85 -10.92 -5.61 -8.17
N LEU A 86 -10.01 -4.91 -7.49
CA LEU A 86 -9.97 -4.80 -6.02
C LEU A 86 -11.26 -4.17 -5.48
N LYS A 87 -12.05 -3.51 -6.33
CA LYS A 87 -13.43 -3.10 -6.04
C LYS A 87 -14.36 -4.27 -5.66
N GLU A 88 -14.05 -5.49 -6.08
CA GLU A 88 -14.83 -6.69 -5.71
C GLU A 88 -14.31 -7.32 -4.42
N ALA A 89 -13.00 -7.21 -4.15
CA ALA A 89 -12.38 -7.71 -2.91
C ALA A 89 -12.64 -6.79 -1.70
N PHE A 90 -12.96 -5.52 -1.96
CA PHE A 90 -13.27 -4.52 -0.94
C PHE A 90 -14.63 -3.90 -1.24
N PRO A 91 -15.67 -4.18 -0.44
CA PRO A 91 -16.89 -3.40 -0.55
C PRO A 91 -16.53 -1.93 -0.34
N LYS A 92 -16.97 -1.05 -1.26
CA LYS A 92 -16.91 0.39 -1.04
C LYS A 92 -17.40 0.69 0.37
N GLU A 93 -16.71 1.58 1.07
CA GLU A 93 -17.33 2.18 2.25
C GLU A 93 -18.74 2.59 1.84
N PRO A 94 -19.79 2.24 2.61
CA PRO A 94 -21.12 2.74 2.33
C PRO A 94 -20.99 4.25 2.19
N ASP A 95 -21.66 4.84 1.19
CA ASP A 95 -21.72 6.29 0.96
C ASP A 95 -22.41 6.97 2.17
N LEU A 96 -21.76 6.92 3.32
CA LEU A 96 -22.12 7.66 4.49
C LEU A 96 -21.62 9.07 4.23
N PRO A 97 -22.44 10.10 4.46
CA PRO A 97 -22.01 11.47 4.30
C PRO A 97 -20.91 11.75 5.33
N PHE A 98 -19.64 11.53 4.93
CA PHE A 98 -18.43 11.74 5.72
C PHE A 98 -18.30 13.20 6.20
N LYS A 99 -19.04 14.12 5.56
CA LYS A 99 -19.16 15.52 5.97
C LYS A 99 -20.06 15.76 7.20
N SER A 100 -20.82 14.77 7.67
CA SER A 100 -21.78 14.97 8.77
C SER A 100 -21.28 14.54 10.15
N LEU A 101 -20.30 13.63 10.26
CA LEU A 101 -19.82 13.14 11.55
C LEU A 101 -18.75 14.05 12.17
N GLN A 102 -17.92 14.68 11.35
CA GLN A 102 -16.85 15.57 11.83
C GLN A 102 -17.36 16.92 12.36
N SER A 103 -18.63 17.27 12.13
CA SER A 103 -19.28 18.46 12.70
C SER A 103 -20.00 18.19 14.03
N LEU A 104 -20.18 16.92 14.41
CA LEU A 104 -20.88 16.56 15.65
C LEU A 104 -19.97 16.70 16.86
N PRO A 105 -20.50 17.08 18.04
CA PRO A 105 -19.79 17.00 19.31
C PRO A 105 -19.30 15.58 19.59
N TRP A 106 -18.16 15.44 20.28
CA TRP A 106 -17.50 14.15 20.53
C TRP A 106 -18.41 13.09 21.17
N ILE A 107 -19.30 13.51 22.08
CA ILE A 107 -20.27 12.62 22.78
C ILE A 107 -21.26 11.97 21.80
N GLU A 108 -21.76 12.71 20.83
CA GLU A 108 -22.67 12.19 19.79
C GLU A 108 -21.95 11.14 18.94
N ARG A 109 -20.66 11.37 18.62
CA ARG A 109 -19.85 10.40 17.87
C ARG A 109 -19.67 9.09 18.62
N CYS A 110 -19.38 9.16 19.93
CA CYS A 110 -19.25 7.96 20.77
C CYS A 110 -20.56 7.19 20.86
N ASN A 111 -21.70 7.88 20.97
CA ASN A 111 -23.00 7.24 21.06
C ASN A 111 -23.39 6.50 19.77
N ILE A 112 -23.05 7.03 18.59
CA ILE A 112 -23.26 6.34 17.31
C ILE A 112 -22.43 5.05 17.25
N PHE A 113 -21.15 5.13 17.65
CA PHE A 113 -20.25 3.98 17.63
C PHE A 113 -20.66 2.86 18.61
N LEU A 114 -21.30 3.22 19.71
CA LEU A 114 -21.68 2.28 20.77
C LEU A 114 -23.09 1.67 20.59
N ARG A 115 -23.87 2.11 19.60
CA ARG A 115 -25.26 1.62 19.39
C ARG A 115 -25.34 0.24 18.72
N ASP A 116 -24.30 -0.23 18.04
CA ASP A 116 -24.30 -1.51 17.32
C ASP A 116 -23.58 -2.63 18.08
N ARG A 117 -23.80 -2.71 19.40
CA ARG A 117 -23.32 -3.81 20.24
C ARG A 117 -24.48 -4.54 20.89
#